data_AF-A0A8T4BJL9-F1
#
_entry.id   AF-A0A8T4BJL9-F1
#
_cell.length_a   1.000
_cell.length_b   1.000
_cell.length_c   1.000
_cell.angle_alpha   90.00
_cell.angle_beta   90.00
_cell.angle_gamma   90.00
#
_symmetry.space_group_name_H-M   'P 1'
#
loop_
_entity.id
_entity.type
_entity.pdbx_description
1 polymer ?
#
loop_
_entity_poly.entity_id
_entity_poly.type
_entity_poly.pdbx_seq_one_letter_code
_entity_poly.pdbx_strand_id
1 'polypeptide(L)' 'MKQCKLCGTPLGKEPTTEELDVHWKKHHNWHWESNKEKTPEEALLKKQD' A
#
# COMPACT_ATOMS: atom_id res chain seq x y z
N MET A 1 -13.28 4.15 -3.48
CA MET A 1 -12.38 3.02 -3.80
C MET A 1 -10.98 3.48 -3.46
N LYS A 2 -10.28 2.80 -2.55
CA LYS A 2 -8.89 3.11 -2.26
C LYS A 2 -8.03 2.58 -3.40
N GLN A 3 -7.02 3.35 -3.78
CA GLN A 3 -6.09 3.02 -4.85
C GLN A 3 -4.68 3.09 -4.29
N CYS A 4 -3.82 2.16 -4.70
CA CYS A 4 -2.40 2.21 -4.38
C CYS A 4 -1.80 3.49 -4.97
N LYS A 5 -1.16 4.30 -4.13
CA LYS A 5 -0.54 5.56 -4.57
C LYS A 5 0.74 5.37 -5.39
N LEU A 6 1.34 4.17 -5.32
CA LEU A 6 2.60 3.84 -5.99
C LEU A 6 2.38 3.34 -7.42
N CYS A 7 1.42 2.42 -7.63
CA CYS A 7 1.15 1.83 -8.95
C CYS A 7 -0.24 2.14 -9.53
N GLY A 8 -1.12 2.78 -8.75
CA GLY A 8 -2.47 3.05 -9.20
C GLY A 8 -3.41 1.83 -9.20
N THR A 9 -2.99 0.67 -8.66
CA THR A 9 -3.86 -0.51 -8.56
C THR A 9 -5.05 -0.24 -7.63
N PRO A 10 -6.28 -0.58 -8.04
CA PRO A 10 -7.45 -0.50 -7.15
C PRO A 10 -7.31 -1.52 -6.01
N LEU A 11 -7.37 -1.06 -4.76
CA LEU A 11 -7.26 -1.87 -3.55
C LEU A 11 -8.63 -2.20 -2.93
N GLY A 12 -9.73 -1.97 -3.65
CA GLY A 12 -11.10 -2.14 -3.13
C GLY A 12 -11.62 -0.92 -2.35
N LYS A 13 -12.77 -1.05 -1.67
CA LYS A 13 -13.36 0.06 -0.89
C LYS A 13 -12.70 0.20 0.48
N GLU A 14 -12.48 -0.91 1.18
CA GLU A 14 -11.86 -0.98 2.51
C GLU A 14 -10.84 -2.13 2.55
N PRO A 15 -9.68 -1.98 1.89
CA PRO A 15 -8.60 -2.95 1.99
C PRO A 15 -8.16 -3.13 3.44
N THR A 16 -8.00 -4.38 3.86
CA THR A 16 -7.40 -4.71 5.15
C THR A 16 -5.89 -4.48 5.14
N THR A 17 -5.28 -4.31 6.31
CA THR A 17 -3.82 -4.17 6.45
C THR A 17 -3.07 -5.37 5.86
N GLU A 18 -3.63 -6.58 5.93
CA GLU A 18 -3.05 -7.79 5.34
C GLU A 18 -3.07 -7.75 3.81
N GLU A 19 -4.18 -7.36 3.20
CA GLU A 19 -4.25 -7.19 1.73
C GLU A 19 -3.28 -6.12 1.23
N LEU A 20 -3.11 -5.05 1.99
CA LEU A 20 -2.12 -4.00 1.73
C LEU A 20 -0.70 -4.55 1.84
N ASP A 21 -0.39 -5.32 2.89
CA ASP A 21 0.93 -5.94 3.07
C ASP A 21 1.25 -6.92 1.93
N VAL A 22 0.29 -7.78 1.55
CA VAL A 22 0.44 -8.71 0.43
C VAL A 22 0.65 -7.96 -0.88
N HIS A 23 -0.14 -6.91 -1.15
CA HIS A 23 0.04 -6.08 -2.34
C HIS A 23 1.41 -5.40 -2.34
N TRP A 24 1.83 -4.85 -1.21
CA TRP A 24 3.11 -4.18 -1.06
C TRP A 24 4.26 -5.15 -1.32
N LYS A 25 4.29 -6.30 -0.64
CA LYS A 25 5.35 -7.31 -0.82
C LYS A 25 5.36 -7.89 -2.23
N LYS A 26 4.20 -8.02 -2.88
CA LYS A 26 4.13 -8.60 -4.22
C LYS A 26 4.53 -7.62 -5.32
N HIS A 27 4.07 -6.37 -5.25
CA HIS A 27 4.22 -5.39 -6.32
C HIS A 27 5.30 -4.33 -6.05
N HIS A 28 5.67 -4.15 -4.78
CA HIS A 28 6.53 -3.08 -4.31
C HIS A 28 7.60 -3.58 -3.33
N ASN A 29 8.00 -4.87 -3.42
CA ASN A 29 9.04 -5.46 -2.58
C ASN A 29 10.35 -4.66 -2.61
N TRP A 30 10.72 -4.13 -3.79
CA TRP A 30 11.90 -3.26 -3.93
C TRP A 30 11.81 -2.00 -3.06
N HIS A 31 10.60 -1.48 -2.86
CA HIS A 31 10.33 -0.32 -2.02
C HIS A 31 10.21 -0.65 -0.53
N TRP A 32 10.21 -1.93 -0.14
CA TRP A 32 10.08 -2.38 1.24
C TRP A 32 11.25 -1.91 2.10
N GLU A 33 12.50 -2.03 1.62
CA GLU A 33 13.67 -1.65 2.41
C GLU A 33 13.72 -0.14 2.72
N SER A 34 13.30 0.72 1.79
CA SER A 34 13.24 2.17 2.00
C SER A 34 12.01 2.65 2.77
N ASN A 35 11.03 1.77 3.04
CA ASN A 35 9.79 2.14 3.72
C ASN A 35 9.45 1.18 4.87
N LYS A 36 10.42 0.40 5.36
CA LYS A 36 10.28 -0.56 6.47
C LYS A 36 9.78 0.06 7.77
N GLU A 37 9.92 1.38 7.90
CA GLU A 37 9.46 2.17 9.04
C GLU A 37 7.99 2.62 8.91
N LYS A 38 7.36 2.44 7.76
CA LYS A 38 5.97 2.84 7.49
C LYS A 38 5.02 1.65 7.51
N THR A 39 3.78 1.88 7.91
CA THR A 39 2.73 0.86 7.80
C THR A 39 2.29 0.68 6.33
N PRO A 40 1.70 -0.48 5.95
CA PRO A 40 1.18 -0.70 4.61
C PRO A 40 0.17 0.36 4.17
N GLU A 41 -0.62 0.85 5.12
CA GLU A 41 -1.55 1.94 4.91
C GLU A 41 -0.82 3.24 4.59
N GLU A 42 0.21 3.62 5.34
CA GLU A 42 0.99 4.82 5.04
C GLU A 42 1.82 4.70 3.76
N ALA A 43 2.27 3.51 3.40
CA ALA A 43 3.05 3.27 2.19
C ALA A 43 2.19 3.21 0.92
N LEU A 44 0.99 2.64 1.00
CA LEU A 44 0.15 2.40 -0.18
C LEU A 44 -1.02 3.38 -0.30
N LEU A 45 -1.55 3.90 0.80
CA LEU A 45 -2.68 4.84 0.77
C LEU A 45 -2.16 6.28 0.72
N LYS A 46 -2.86 7.13 -0.05
CA LYS A 46 -2.68 8.58 0.05
C LYS A 46 -3.35 9.04 1.35
N LYS A 47 -2.68 9.92 2.10
CA LYS A 47 -3.36 10.68 3.15
C LYS A 47 -4.46 11.49 2.45
N GLN A 48 -5.71 11.26 2.85
CA GLN A 48 -6.80 12.17 2.47
C GLN A 48 -6.61 13.41 3.34
N ASP A 49 -6.35 14.54 2.69
CA ASP A 49 -6.38 15.88 3.28
C ASP A 49 -7.83 16.26 3.62
#